data_AF-A0A953TKU2-F1
#
_entry.id   AF-A0A953TKU2-F1
#
_cell.length_a   1.000
_cell.length_b   1.000
_cell.length_c   1.000
_cell.angle_alpha   90.00
_cell.angle_beta   90.00
_cell.angle_gamma   90.00
#
_symmetry.space_group_name_H-M   'P 1'
#
loop_
_entity.id
_entity.type
_entity.pdbx_description
1 polymer ?
#
loop_
_entity_poly.entity_id
_entity_poly.type
_entity_poly.pdbx_seq_one_letter_code
_entity_poly.pdbx_strand_id
1 'polypeptide(L)'
;MNKTTWNFFSEDTVRGASKALAALAAAFLLLFAGEMAVQAAQQDSTQSVAEAARKARARKKSAKPVKTIDDDTIRKSNTAAPVDESESTSKELTPDRGKPESEKAADAEAAAQKTADLKDKIEKEEAELKSAKEQLVNAQKDTDLAQRDFNLQKEQFYAKADASRDTAGKAQLDGLEAQISARQQNVERIKAKIVVLEDLLRQHKAAAGVK
;
A
#
# COMPACT_ATOMS: atom_id res chain seq x y z
N MET A 1 -56.02 11.37 -5.26
CA MET A 1 -54.70 11.60 -5.90
C MET A 1 -54.17 12.95 -5.41
N ASN A 2 -53.28 12.93 -4.43
CA ASN A 2 -52.75 14.13 -3.79
C ASN A 2 -51.65 14.71 -4.67
N LYS A 3 -51.85 15.93 -5.19
CA LYS A 3 -50.83 16.69 -5.91
C LYS A 3 -50.16 17.63 -4.93
N THR A 4 -48.95 17.28 -4.54
CA THR A 4 -48.05 18.08 -3.71
C THR A 4 -47.60 19.31 -4.50
N THR A 5 -47.87 20.48 -3.95
CA THR A 5 -47.39 21.80 -4.39
C THR A 5 -45.90 21.96 -4.04
N TRP A 6 -45.08 22.33 -5.02
CA TRP A 6 -43.80 23.00 -4.80
C TRP A 6 -43.76 24.26 -5.65
N ASN A 7 -44.15 25.38 -5.05
CA ASN A 7 -43.73 26.71 -5.47
C ASN A 7 -42.54 27.09 -4.59
N PHE A 8 -41.45 27.58 -5.20
CA PHE A 8 -40.95 28.96 -5.03
C PHE A 8 -39.51 29.03 -5.53
N PHE A 9 -39.36 29.49 -6.77
CA PHE A 9 -38.12 30.01 -7.33
C PHE A 9 -38.02 31.47 -6.87
N SER A 10 -37.02 31.78 -6.03
CA SER A 10 -36.69 33.16 -5.68
C SER A 10 -35.38 33.56 -6.32
N GLU A 11 -35.49 34.43 -7.33
CA GLU A 11 -34.47 35.41 -7.67
C GLU A 11 -34.32 36.38 -6.50
N ASP A 12 -33.15 36.41 -5.88
CA ASP A 12 -32.56 37.60 -5.27
C ASP A 12 -31.19 37.19 -4.72
N THR A 13 -30.11 37.71 -5.30
CA THR A 13 -28.79 38.05 -4.68
C THR A 13 -27.70 38.28 -5.77
N VAL A 14 -28.07 38.77 -6.96
CA VAL A 14 -27.11 39.32 -7.94
C VAL A 14 -26.82 40.79 -7.60
N ARG A 15 -26.27 41.08 -6.41
CA ARG A 15 -25.80 42.44 -6.02
C ARG A 15 -24.55 42.46 -5.12
N GLY A 16 -23.86 41.33 -4.93
CA GLY A 16 -22.65 41.27 -4.10
C GLY A 16 -21.30 41.28 -4.84
N ALA A 17 -21.28 41.05 -6.15
CA ALA A 17 -20.07 40.65 -6.88
C ALA A 17 -19.14 41.79 -7.36
N SER A 18 -19.46 43.06 -7.09
CA SER A 18 -18.73 44.20 -7.72
C SER A 18 -17.63 44.82 -6.85
N LYS A 19 -17.39 44.34 -5.62
CA LYS A 19 -16.35 44.92 -4.74
C LYS A 19 -15.25 43.93 -4.33
N ALA A 20 -15.43 42.64 -4.55
CA ALA A 20 -14.40 41.63 -4.26
C ALA A 20 -13.34 41.50 -5.39
N LEU A 21 -13.63 42.01 -6.59
CA LEU A 21 -12.74 41.87 -7.75
C LEU A 21 -11.57 42.88 -7.76
N ALA A 22 -11.64 43.96 -6.96
CA ALA A 22 -10.61 45.01 -6.95
C ALA A 22 -9.48 44.76 -5.93
N ALA A 23 -9.68 43.88 -4.95
CA ALA A 23 -8.69 43.59 -3.91
C ALA A 23 -7.69 42.49 -4.29
N LEU A 24 -8.01 41.66 -5.30
CA LEU A 24 -7.16 40.53 -5.69
C LEU A 24 -6.08 40.91 -6.73
N ALA A 25 -6.21 42.08 -7.38
CA ALA A 25 -5.27 42.56 -8.39
C ALA A 25 -4.02 43.27 -7.81
N ALA A 26 -4.07 43.72 -6.54
CA ALA A 26 -2.96 44.42 -5.90
C ALA A 26 -1.94 43.49 -5.21
N ALA A 27 -2.26 42.22 -5.00
CA ALA A 27 -1.38 41.25 -4.35
C ALA A 27 -0.43 40.51 -5.31
N PHE A 28 -0.68 40.57 -6.62
CA PHE A 28 0.11 39.83 -7.62
C PHE A 28 1.36 40.60 -8.10
N LEU A 29 1.46 41.90 -7.82
CA LEU A 29 2.51 42.79 -8.34
C LEU A 29 3.71 42.99 -7.38
N LEU A 30 3.71 42.33 -6.22
CA LEU A 30 4.80 42.38 -5.23
C LEU A 30 5.58 41.06 -5.05
N LEU A 31 5.28 40.03 -5.86
CA LEU A 31 5.96 38.72 -5.77
C LEU A 31 7.11 38.51 -6.78
N PHE A 32 7.36 39.47 -7.68
CA PHE A 32 8.30 39.33 -8.81
C PHE A 32 9.60 40.17 -8.65
N ALA A 33 10.08 40.38 -7.43
CA ALA A 33 11.31 41.15 -7.15
C ALA A 33 12.44 40.35 -6.47
N GLY A 34 12.31 39.02 -6.33
CA GLY A 34 13.22 38.21 -5.51
C GLY A 34 14.25 37.32 -6.22
N GLU A 35 14.21 37.18 -7.55
CA GLU A 35 14.95 36.09 -8.24
C GLU A 35 16.19 36.58 -9.00
N MET A 36 17.21 37.11 -8.32
CA MET A 36 18.53 37.39 -8.97
C MET A 36 19.75 37.04 -8.11
N ALA A 37 19.67 36.04 -7.22
CA ALA A 37 20.82 35.70 -6.35
C ALA A 37 21.01 34.20 -6.00
N VAL A 38 20.60 33.25 -6.85
CA VAL A 38 20.88 31.82 -6.62
C VAL A 38 21.50 31.20 -7.87
N GLN A 39 22.75 31.57 -8.17
CA GLN A 39 23.52 30.94 -9.25
C GLN A 39 24.97 30.60 -8.89
N ALA A 40 25.33 30.64 -7.60
CA ALA A 40 26.70 30.38 -7.13
C ALA A 40 26.87 29.06 -6.32
N ALA A 41 25.79 28.31 -6.04
CA ALA A 41 25.86 27.14 -5.13
C ALA A 41 25.98 25.77 -5.81
N GLN A 42 26.05 25.69 -7.15
CA GLN A 42 26.00 24.41 -7.88
C GLN A 42 27.36 23.79 -8.23
N GLN A 43 28.49 24.45 -7.91
CA GLN A 43 29.82 23.93 -8.33
C GLN A 43 30.46 22.95 -7.33
N ASP A 44 30.08 22.96 -6.05
CA ASP A 44 30.77 22.13 -5.03
C ASP A 44 30.24 20.69 -4.90
N SER A 45 29.02 20.39 -5.35
CA SER A 45 28.44 19.04 -5.19
C SER A 45 28.91 18.03 -6.24
N THR A 46 29.48 18.48 -7.37
CA THR A 46 29.89 17.60 -8.47
C THR A 46 31.24 16.91 -8.22
N GLN A 47 32.13 17.53 -7.44
CA GLN A 47 33.43 16.94 -7.08
C GLN A 47 33.27 15.76 -6.10
N SER A 48 32.31 15.84 -5.17
CA SER A 48 32.11 14.84 -4.10
C SER A 48 31.62 13.47 -4.59
N VAL A 49 30.73 13.44 -5.60
CA VAL A 49 30.19 12.17 -6.14
C VAL A 49 31.23 11.45 -7.02
N ALA A 50 32.03 12.21 -7.78
CA ALA A 50 33.07 11.67 -8.64
C ALA A 50 34.21 11.02 -7.83
N GLU A 51 34.62 11.62 -6.71
CA GLU A 51 35.58 11.02 -5.78
C GLU A 51 35.02 9.78 -5.07
N ALA A 52 33.77 9.82 -4.60
CA ALA A 52 33.13 8.67 -3.96
C ALA A 52 33.02 7.47 -4.92
N ALA A 53 32.69 7.69 -6.19
CA ALA A 53 32.64 6.66 -7.22
C ALA A 53 34.03 6.06 -7.50
N ARG A 54 35.09 6.87 -7.53
CA ARG A 54 36.47 6.38 -7.68
C ARG A 54 36.92 5.54 -6.47
N LYS A 55 36.62 5.98 -5.25
CA LYS A 55 36.96 5.24 -4.01
C LYS A 55 36.21 3.91 -3.90
N ALA A 56 34.94 3.87 -4.31
CA ALA A 56 34.16 2.63 -4.37
C ALA A 56 34.72 1.63 -5.39
N ARG A 57 35.16 2.11 -6.57
CA ARG A 57 35.79 1.27 -7.59
C ARG A 57 37.18 0.78 -7.17
N ALA A 58 37.97 1.59 -6.46
CA ALA A 58 39.28 1.18 -5.94
C ALA A 58 39.16 0.06 -4.90
N ARG A 59 38.16 0.12 -4.01
CA ARG A 59 37.89 -0.92 -3.00
C ARG A 59 37.42 -2.26 -3.59
N LYS A 60 36.78 -2.24 -4.78
CA LYS A 60 36.38 -3.47 -5.49
C LYS A 60 37.53 -4.13 -6.25
N LYS A 61 38.61 -3.40 -6.56
CA LYS A 61 39.79 -3.94 -7.28
C LYS A 61 40.77 -4.69 -6.38
N SER A 62 40.73 -4.49 -5.06
CA SER A 62 41.59 -5.18 -4.08
C SER A 62 40.86 -6.24 -3.24
N ALA A 63 39.56 -6.45 -3.46
CA ALA A 63 38.80 -7.49 -2.81
C ALA A 63 39.00 -8.82 -3.55
N LYS A 64 39.49 -9.84 -2.82
CA LYS A 64 39.61 -11.21 -3.33
C LYS A 64 38.25 -11.67 -3.86
N PRO A 65 38.20 -12.42 -4.98
CA PRO A 65 36.94 -12.88 -5.55
C PRO A 65 36.13 -13.64 -4.49
N VAL A 66 34.89 -13.17 -4.26
CA VAL A 66 33.93 -13.85 -3.39
C VAL A 66 33.65 -15.21 -4.02
N LYS A 67 33.87 -16.27 -3.25
CA LYS A 67 33.63 -17.65 -3.68
C LYS A 67 32.14 -17.80 -4.01
N THR A 68 31.82 -18.05 -5.28
CA THR A 68 30.47 -18.35 -5.74
C THR A 68 29.97 -19.61 -5.02
N ILE A 69 28.81 -19.51 -4.38
CA ILE A 69 28.08 -20.66 -3.84
C ILE A 69 27.21 -21.14 -5.00
N ASP A 70 27.70 -22.13 -5.75
CA ASP A 70 26.93 -22.82 -6.80
C ASP A 70 26.10 -23.96 -6.18
N ASP A 71 25.11 -24.48 -6.93
CA ASP A 71 24.18 -25.54 -6.50
C ASP A 71 24.90 -26.82 -5.99
N ASP A 72 26.14 -27.04 -6.43
CA ASP A 72 27.02 -28.13 -5.96
C ASP A 72 27.66 -27.89 -4.58
N THR A 73 27.66 -26.65 -4.08
CA THR A 73 28.18 -26.30 -2.74
C THR A 73 27.12 -26.27 -1.66
N ILE A 74 25.85 -26.55 -2.01
CA ILE A 74 24.81 -26.84 -1.04
C ILE A 74 25.14 -28.19 -0.42
N ARG A 75 25.64 -28.16 0.83
CA ARG A 75 25.71 -29.36 1.65
C ARG A 75 24.32 -29.97 1.71
N LYS A 76 24.12 -31.10 1.01
CA LYS A 76 23.00 -32.02 1.20
C LYS A 76 23.12 -32.62 2.61
N SER A 77 22.81 -31.83 3.64
CA SER A 77 22.70 -32.34 4.99
C SER A 77 21.29 -32.91 5.17
N ASN A 78 21.28 -34.24 5.28
CA ASN A 78 20.25 -35.07 5.90
C ASN A 78 18.93 -35.20 5.16
N THR A 79 18.97 -35.86 4.00
CA THR A 79 17.90 -36.81 3.66
C THR A 79 18.09 -38.04 4.55
N ALA A 80 17.30 -38.09 5.62
CA ALA A 80 17.24 -39.19 6.55
C ALA A 80 16.75 -40.48 5.85
N ALA A 81 17.51 -41.55 6.03
CA ALA A 81 17.06 -42.93 5.99
C ALA A 81 18.11 -43.78 6.74
N PRO A 82 17.80 -45.01 7.16
CA PRO A 82 16.65 -45.50 7.90
C PRO A 82 17.13 -46.14 9.23
N VAL A 83 16.25 -46.30 10.23
CA VAL A 83 16.54 -47.18 11.37
C VAL A 83 15.35 -48.07 11.64
N ASP A 84 15.64 -49.37 11.56
CA ASP A 84 14.81 -50.53 11.81
C ASP A 84 14.77 -50.83 13.32
N GLU A 85 13.90 -51.78 13.68
CA GLU A 85 13.87 -52.60 14.90
C GLU A 85 13.20 -52.08 16.19
N SER A 86 12.00 -52.66 16.42
CA SER A 86 11.73 -53.67 17.46
C SER A 86 11.02 -53.27 18.77
N GLU A 87 9.88 -53.95 18.94
CA GLU A 87 9.21 -54.49 20.13
C GLU A 87 9.25 -53.75 21.49
N SER A 88 8.07 -53.49 22.05
CA SER A 88 7.58 -54.31 23.18
C SER A 88 6.14 -53.97 23.59
N THR A 89 5.37 -55.04 23.72
CA THR A 89 4.05 -55.21 24.32
C THR A 89 3.90 -54.66 25.75
N SER A 90 2.72 -54.15 26.11
CA SER A 90 2.02 -54.50 27.39
C SER A 90 0.57 -53.99 27.44
N LYS A 91 -0.36 -54.95 27.42
CA LYS A 91 -1.63 -55.09 28.17
C LYS A 91 -2.44 -53.86 28.63
N GLU A 92 -3.63 -53.75 28.03
CA GLU A 92 -4.96 -53.98 28.62
C GLU A 92 -5.25 -53.46 30.05
N LEU A 93 -6.27 -52.61 30.17
CA LEU A 93 -7.52 -52.81 30.94
C LEU A 93 -8.29 -51.47 31.06
N THR A 94 -9.39 -51.32 30.32
CA THR A 94 -10.60 -50.62 30.81
C THR A 94 -11.41 -51.60 31.68
N PRO A 95 -12.40 -51.21 32.51
CA PRO A 95 -13.10 -49.93 32.59
C PRO A 95 -13.36 -49.42 34.03
N ASP A 96 -13.70 -48.15 34.22
CA ASP A 96 -14.73 -47.83 35.21
C ASP A 96 -15.55 -46.59 34.83
N ARG A 97 -16.86 -46.74 34.98
CA ARG A 97 -17.92 -45.82 34.62
C ARG A 97 -18.42 -45.22 35.92
N GLY A 98 -18.18 -43.92 36.14
CA GLY A 98 -18.72 -43.27 37.33
C GLY A 98 -18.61 -41.76 37.40
N LYS A 99 -19.67 -41.09 36.93
CA LYS A 99 -20.27 -39.85 37.48
C LYS A 99 -19.91 -38.51 36.78
N PRO A 100 -20.88 -37.59 36.63
CA PRO A 100 -20.84 -36.53 35.63
C PRO A 100 -20.19 -35.27 36.20
N GLU A 101 -18.94 -35.02 35.84
CA GLU A 101 -18.33 -33.67 35.82
C GLU A 101 -18.02 -33.22 34.38
N SER A 102 -18.50 -33.98 33.40
CA SER A 102 -18.16 -33.84 31.98
C SER A 102 -18.64 -32.53 31.34
N GLU A 103 -19.64 -31.85 31.90
CA GLU A 103 -20.13 -30.60 31.28
C GLU A 103 -19.20 -29.42 31.56
N LYS A 104 -18.61 -29.32 32.76
CA LYS A 104 -17.78 -28.16 33.12
C LYS A 104 -16.35 -28.23 32.55
N ALA A 105 -15.81 -29.43 32.37
CA ALA A 105 -14.52 -29.65 31.70
C ALA A 105 -14.63 -29.48 30.18
N ALA A 106 -15.73 -29.94 29.56
CA ALA A 106 -15.98 -29.74 28.14
C ALA A 106 -16.24 -28.26 27.79
N ASP A 107 -16.96 -27.51 28.65
CA ASP A 107 -17.16 -26.06 28.45
C ASP A 107 -15.84 -25.27 28.57
N ALA A 108 -14.96 -25.65 29.50
CA ALA A 108 -13.66 -25.02 29.67
C ALA A 108 -12.72 -25.28 28.47
N GLU A 109 -12.72 -26.49 27.92
CA GLU A 109 -11.93 -26.84 26.74
C GLU A 109 -12.47 -26.17 25.46
N ALA A 110 -13.79 -26.11 25.29
CA ALA A 110 -14.43 -25.38 24.19
C ALA A 110 -14.19 -23.86 24.26
N ALA A 111 -14.19 -23.27 25.46
CA ALA A 111 -13.87 -21.86 25.65
C ALA A 111 -12.38 -21.55 25.38
N ALA A 112 -11.48 -22.47 25.75
CA ALA A 112 -10.05 -22.34 25.46
C ALA A 112 -9.76 -22.42 23.96
N GLN A 113 -10.37 -23.37 23.24
CA GLN A 113 -10.27 -23.49 21.78
C GLN A 113 -10.81 -22.24 21.07
N LYS A 114 -12.01 -21.78 21.43
CA LYS A 114 -12.60 -20.57 20.84
C LYS A 114 -11.73 -19.32 21.04
N THR A 115 -11.03 -19.23 22.18
CA THR A 115 -10.09 -18.13 22.46
C THR A 115 -8.82 -18.25 21.63
N ALA A 116 -8.30 -19.47 21.43
CA ALA A 116 -7.17 -19.72 20.54
C ALA A 116 -7.51 -19.37 19.08
N ASP A 117 -8.69 -19.79 18.60
CA ASP A 117 -9.17 -19.48 17.25
C ASP A 117 -9.31 -17.96 17.01
N LEU A 118 -9.75 -17.22 18.03
CA LEU A 118 -9.84 -15.75 17.94
C LEU A 118 -8.46 -15.10 17.88
N LYS A 119 -7.47 -15.60 18.63
CA LYS A 119 -6.09 -15.10 18.57
C LYS A 119 -5.49 -15.32 17.19
N ASP A 120 -5.65 -16.52 16.63
CA ASP A 120 -5.17 -16.84 15.28
C ASP A 120 -5.82 -15.96 14.20
N LYS A 121 -7.11 -15.64 14.35
CA LYS A 121 -7.81 -14.69 13.45
C LYS A 121 -7.27 -13.28 13.58
N ILE A 122 -7.06 -12.79 14.80
CA ILE A 122 -6.48 -11.47 15.05
C ILE A 122 -5.10 -11.37 14.41
N GLU A 123 -4.22 -12.35 14.61
CA GLU A 123 -2.88 -12.34 14.03
C GLU A 123 -2.90 -12.31 12.49
N LYS A 124 -3.79 -13.10 11.87
CA LYS A 124 -3.97 -13.09 10.40
C LYS A 124 -4.48 -11.74 9.90
N GLU A 125 -5.49 -11.18 10.54
CA GLU A 125 -6.09 -9.91 10.17
C GLU A 125 -5.10 -8.73 10.37
N GLU A 126 -4.25 -8.78 11.40
CA GLU A 126 -3.17 -7.81 11.60
C GLU A 126 -2.12 -7.88 10.49
N ALA A 127 -1.72 -9.09 10.09
CA ALA A 127 -0.80 -9.30 8.98
C ALA A 127 -1.40 -8.81 7.65
N GLU A 128 -2.68 -9.12 7.41
CA GLU A 128 -3.42 -8.65 6.24
C GLU A 128 -3.58 -7.13 6.22
N LEU A 129 -3.89 -6.51 7.36
CA LEU A 129 -3.98 -5.06 7.49
C LEU A 129 -2.64 -4.42 7.14
N LYS A 130 -1.54 -4.95 7.68
CA LYS A 130 -0.19 -4.44 7.38
C LYS A 130 0.10 -4.53 5.88
N SER A 131 -0.17 -5.68 5.27
CA SER A 131 0.00 -5.88 3.83
C SER A 131 -0.89 -4.93 3.01
N ALA A 132 -2.15 -4.72 3.42
CA ALA A 132 -3.07 -3.81 2.74
C ALA A 132 -2.60 -2.34 2.84
N LYS A 133 -2.02 -1.92 3.97
CA LYS A 133 -1.41 -0.58 4.11
C LYS A 133 -0.19 -0.40 3.21
N GLU A 134 0.66 -1.42 3.10
CA GLU A 134 1.79 -1.40 2.16
C GLU A 134 1.32 -1.35 0.70
N GLN A 135 0.29 -2.14 0.34
CA GLN A 135 -0.35 -2.09 -0.96
C GLN A 135 -0.95 -0.73 -1.27
N LEU A 136 -1.57 -0.06 -0.29
CA LEU A 136 -2.11 1.29 -0.46
C LEU A 136 -1.01 2.29 -0.83
N VAL A 137 0.11 2.28 -0.09
CA VAL A 137 1.25 3.17 -0.34
C VAL A 137 1.82 2.93 -1.75
N ASN A 138 1.98 1.67 -2.15
CA ASN A 138 2.48 1.34 -3.48
C ASN A 138 1.50 1.75 -4.58
N ALA A 139 0.20 1.47 -4.40
CA ALA A 139 -0.84 1.86 -5.36
C ALA A 139 -0.95 3.39 -5.52
N GLN A 140 -0.75 4.15 -4.44
CA GLN A 140 -0.68 5.62 -4.49
C GLN A 140 0.54 6.10 -5.29
N LYS A 141 1.73 5.56 -4.99
CA LYS A 141 2.95 5.88 -5.77
C LYS A 141 2.80 5.57 -7.26
N ASP A 142 2.21 4.42 -7.58
CA ASP A 142 1.96 4.02 -8.96
C ASP A 142 0.97 4.96 -9.65
N THR A 143 -0.04 5.43 -8.94
CA THR A 143 -0.99 6.42 -9.44
C THR A 143 -0.31 7.76 -9.72
N ASP A 144 0.56 8.21 -8.81
CA ASP A 144 1.33 9.45 -8.97
C ASP A 144 2.29 9.37 -10.17
N LEU A 145 2.98 8.24 -10.32
CA LEU A 145 3.84 7.99 -11.48
C LEU A 145 3.04 7.98 -12.79
N ALA A 146 1.90 7.31 -12.81
CA ALA A 146 1.02 7.29 -13.98
C ALA A 146 0.51 8.70 -14.32
N GLN A 147 0.16 9.51 -13.32
CA GLN A 147 -0.26 10.89 -13.53
C GLN A 147 0.85 11.77 -14.10
N ARG A 148 2.09 11.57 -13.63
CA ARG A 148 3.27 12.26 -14.17
C ARG A 148 3.57 11.86 -15.60
N ASP A 149 3.49 10.56 -15.91
CA ASP A 149 3.68 10.05 -17.27
C ASP A 149 2.60 10.58 -18.22
N PHE A 150 1.33 10.54 -17.81
CA PHE A 150 0.24 11.15 -18.59
C PHE A 150 0.49 12.63 -18.87
N ASN A 151 0.90 13.41 -17.86
CA ASN A 151 1.20 14.82 -18.07
C ASN A 151 2.38 15.03 -19.03
N LEU A 152 3.43 14.22 -18.90
CA LEU A 152 4.58 14.26 -19.81
C LEU A 152 4.18 13.93 -21.25
N GLN A 153 3.39 12.86 -21.45
CA GLN A 153 2.92 12.46 -22.78
C GLN A 153 1.98 13.50 -23.37
N LYS A 154 1.14 14.12 -22.54
CA LYS A 154 0.22 15.20 -22.94
C LYS A 154 1.00 16.42 -23.43
N GLU A 155 2.04 16.83 -22.70
CA GLU A 155 2.92 17.92 -23.12
C GLU A 155 3.65 17.59 -24.42
N GLN A 156 4.19 16.38 -24.55
CA GLN A 156 4.86 15.94 -25.78
C GLN A 156 3.90 15.90 -26.98
N PHE A 157 2.66 15.45 -26.78
CA PHE A 157 1.64 15.40 -27.82
C PHE A 157 1.30 16.81 -28.33
N TYR A 158 0.97 17.74 -27.43
CA TYR A 158 0.58 19.10 -27.82
C TYR A 158 1.74 19.99 -28.26
N ALA A 159 3.00 19.61 -27.99
CA ALA A 159 4.17 20.29 -28.53
C ALA A 159 4.36 20.07 -30.04
N LYS A 160 3.71 19.05 -30.63
CA LYS A 160 3.80 18.76 -32.07
C LYS A 160 2.91 19.73 -32.86
N ALA A 161 3.44 20.29 -33.93
CA ALA A 161 2.71 21.23 -34.80
C ALA A 161 1.48 20.58 -35.47
N ASP A 162 1.51 19.26 -35.67
CA ASP A 162 0.48 18.47 -36.36
C ASP A 162 -0.32 17.56 -35.41
N ALA A 163 -0.31 17.83 -34.09
CA ALA A 163 -1.01 17.03 -33.07
C ALA A 163 -2.49 16.73 -33.40
N SER A 164 -3.18 17.65 -34.08
CA SER A 164 -4.58 17.47 -34.52
C SER A 164 -4.80 16.31 -35.48
N ARG A 165 -3.74 15.84 -36.17
CA ARG A 165 -3.78 14.73 -37.12
C ARG A 165 -3.20 13.44 -36.52
N ASP A 166 -2.58 13.51 -35.34
CA ASP A 166 -1.99 12.38 -34.64
C ASP A 166 -3.04 11.63 -33.80
N THR A 167 -3.87 10.84 -34.48
CA THR A 167 -4.92 10.03 -33.82
C THR A 167 -4.35 8.95 -32.92
N ALA A 168 -3.15 8.43 -33.23
CA ALA A 168 -2.48 7.42 -32.41
C ALA A 168 -2.01 8.01 -31.08
N GLY A 169 -1.38 9.19 -31.09
CA GLY A 169 -1.01 9.92 -29.89
C GLY A 169 -2.21 10.28 -29.03
N LYS A 170 -3.32 10.70 -29.65
CA LYS A 170 -4.58 10.95 -28.93
C LYS A 170 -5.11 9.69 -28.24
N ALA A 171 -5.15 8.55 -28.95
CA ALA A 171 -5.58 7.29 -28.37
C ALA A 171 -4.67 6.81 -27.22
N GLN A 172 -3.36 7.08 -27.29
CA GLN A 172 -2.43 6.82 -26.19
C GLN A 172 -2.76 7.64 -24.94
N LEU A 173 -3.06 8.94 -25.09
CA LEU A 173 -3.46 9.79 -23.97
C LEU A 173 -4.75 9.29 -23.33
N ASP A 174 -5.75 8.94 -24.14
CA ASP A 174 -7.03 8.44 -23.64
C ASP A 174 -6.84 7.09 -22.91
N GLY A 175 -5.94 6.23 -23.39
CA GLY A 175 -5.57 4.98 -22.74
C GLY A 175 -4.85 5.18 -21.40
N LEU A 176 -3.94 6.15 -21.32
CA LEU A 176 -3.26 6.52 -20.08
C LEU A 176 -4.24 7.11 -19.05
N GLU A 177 -5.16 7.96 -19.48
CA GLU A 177 -6.21 8.51 -18.63
C GLU A 177 -7.12 7.39 -18.06
N ALA A 178 -7.53 6.45 -18.92
CA ALA A 178 -8.28 5.27 -18.47
C ALA A 178 -7.48 4.44 -17.46
N GLN A 179 -6.17 4.24 -17.67
CA GLN A 179 -5.32 3.52 -16.72
C GLN A 179 -5.23 4.24 -15.36
N ILE A 180 -5.09 5.57 -15.36
CA ILE A 180 -5.09 6.37 -14.11
C ILE A 180 -6.41 6.17 -13.35
N SER A 181 -7.55 6.25 -14.04
CA SER A 181 -8.86 6.05 -13.41
C SER A 181 -8.98 4.66 -12.76
N ALA A 182 -8.50 3.62 -13.43
CA ALA A 182 -8.50 2.25 -12.90
C ALA A 182 -7.58 2.11 -11.66
N ARG A 183 -6.43 2.79 -11.65
CA ARG A 183 -5.52 2.82 -10.49
C ARG A 183 -6.13 3.56 -9.31
N GLN A 184 -6.80 4.69 -9.55
CA GLN A 184 -7.53 5.42 -8.51
C GLN A 184 -8.64 4.57 -7.89
N GLN A 185 -9.41 3.85 -8.70
CA GLN A 185 -10.40 2.89 -8.19
C GLN A 185 -9.76 1.79 -7.35
N ASN A 186 -8.56 1.31 -7.71
CA ASN A 186 -7.84 0.33 -6.91
C ASN A 186 -7.41 0.90 -5.55
N VAL A 187 -6.93 2.15 -5.51
CA VAL A 187 -6.61 2.86 -4.26
C VAL A 187 -7.85 2.91 -3.35
N GLU A 188 -9.00 3.29 -3.89
CA GLU A 188 -10.25 3.32 -3.10
C GLU A 188 -10.68 1.93 -2.62
N ARG A 189 -10.52 0.89 -3.45
CA ARG A 189 -10.79 -0.50 -3.04
C ARG A 189 -9.89 -0.94 -1.88
N ILE A 190 -8.60 -0.61 -1.92
CA ILE A 190 -7.66 -0.96 -0.85
C ILE A 190 -8.01 -0.20 0.43
N LYS A 191 -8.35 1.09 0.34
CA LYS A 191 -8.82 1.86 1.50
C LYS A 191 -10.05 1.22 2.14
N ALA A 192 -11.04 0.83 1.34
CA ALA A 192 -12.22 0.13 1.83
C ALA A 192 -11.85 -1.20 2.52
N LYS A 193 -10.92 -1.98 1.95
CA LYS A 193 -10.42 -3.21 2.58
C LYS A 193 -9.77 -2.93 3.94
N ILE A 194 -8.98 -1.87 4.06
CA ILE A 194 -8.35 -1.47 5.33
C ILE A 194 -9.41 -1.18 6.39
N VAL A 195 -10.46 -0.41 6.05
CA VAL A 195 -11.54 -0.10 6.99
C VAL A 195 -12.23 -1.39 7.47
N VAL A 196 -12.57 -2.29 6.56
CA VAL A 196 -13.20 -3.57 6.91
C VAL A 196 -12.29 -4.41 7.83
N LEU A 197 -10.99 -4.49 7.54
CA LEU A 197 -10.04 -5.22 8.38
C LEU A 197 -9.88 -4.58 9.77
N GLU A 198 -9.87 -3.25 9.85
CA GLU A 198 -9.80 -2.53 11.13
C GLU A 198 -11.06 -2.76 11.99
N ASP A 199 -12.24 -2.80 11.37
CA ASP A 199 -13.49 -3.13 12.05
C ASP A 199 -13.54 -4.58 12.52
N LEU A 200 -13.12 -5.53 11.68
CA LEU A 200 -13.03 -6.96 12.05
C LEU A 200 -12.06 -7.17 13.21
N LEU A 201 -10.87 -6.56 13.15
CA LEU A 201 -9.90 -6.61 14.24
C LEU A 201 -10.47 -6.05 15.53
N ARG A 202 -11.19 -4.93 15.47
CA ARG A 202 -11.85 -4.36 16.66
C ARG A 202 -12.86 -5.32 17.25
N GLN A 203 -13.68 -5.97 16.43
CA GLN A 203 -14.69 -6.93 16.87
C GLN A 203 -14.05 -8.18 17.49
N HIS A 204 -13.04 -8.75 16.83
CA HIS A 204 -12.36 -9.95 17.32
C HIS A 204 -11.53 -9.68 18.58
N LYS A 205 -10.85 -8.53 18.68
CA LYS A 205 -10.15 -8.11 19.90
C LYS A 205 -11.11 -7.92 21.07
N ALA A 206 -12.26 -7.25 20.83
CA ALA A 206 -13.29 -7.10 21.85
C ALA A 206 -13.85 -8.47 22.30
N ALA A 207 -14.09 -9.40 21.36
CA ALA A 207 -14.54 -10.75 21.67
C ALA A 207 -13.50 -11.59 22.42
N ALA A 208 -12.20 -11.36 22.17
CA ALA A 208 -11.08 -12.00 22.85
C ALA A 208 -10.71 -11.33 24.19
N GLY A 209 -11.34 -10.21 24.56
CA GLY A 209 -10.98 -9.43 25.75
C GLY A 209 -9.61 -8.73 25.65
N VAL A 210 -9.05 -8.60 24.45
CA VAL A 210 -7.78 -7.94 24.17
C VAL A 210 -8.06 -6.44 23.97
N LYS A 211 -7.52 -5.60 24.84
CA LYS A 211 -7.61 -4.14 24.74
C LYS A 211 -6.45 -3.56 23.94
#